data_AF-A0A7X4AI14-F1
#
_entry.id   AF-A0A7X4AI14-F1
#
_cell.length_a   1.000
_cell.length_b   1.000
_cell.length_c   1.000
_cell.angle_alpha   90.00
_cell.angle_beta   90.00
_cell.angle_gamma   90.00
#
_symmetry.space_group_name_H-M   'P 1'
#
loop_
_entity.id
_entity.type
_entity.pdbx_description
1 polymer ?
#
loop_
_entity_poly.entity_id
_entity_poly.type
_entity_poly.pdbx_seq_one_letter_code
_entity_poly.pdbx_strand_id
1 'polypeptide(L)'
;MGELTLRPNWTTAAGALEGVLAAEGLDLPRHAVMGLTGHAWHLCVASEGGITALPSGPHDLDWGAMVERYARTGLAWERFGRRARGPQLELAKDAAIAWARERLDAGVPLIGFDLQVHEFAIVTGYDAGREGFLVESAVSGELGGFAPWSDWPSLGIIELFAPLGPSDPDPEEAVVGALQTAVELWSGG
;
A
#
# COMPACT_ATOMS: atom_id res chain seq x y z
N MET A 1 6.62 20.33 -2.91
CA MET A 1 5.68 19.24 -2.61
C MET A 1 4.58 19.29 -3.65
N GLY A 2 4.44 18.20 -4.41
CA GLY A 2 3.37 18.03 -5.38
C GLY A 2 2.02 17.75 -4.71
N GLU A 3 0.98 17.64 -5.52
CA GLU A 3 -0.36 17.28 -5.05
C GLU A 3 -0.41 15.79 -4.68
N LEU A 4 -0.81 15.48 -3.44
CA LEU A 4 -0.91 14.12 -2.95
C LEU A 4 -2.30 13.56 -3.30
N THR A 5 -2.37 12.84 -4.42
CA THR A 5 -3.62 12.31 -4.97
C THR A 5 -3.50 10.86 -5.40
N LEU A 6 -4.59 10.08 -5.27
CA LEU A 6 -4.63 8.71 -5.78
C LEU A 6 -4.60 8.74 -7.31
N ARG A 7 -3.60 8.10 -7.91
CA ARG A 7 -3.45 8.10 -9.37
C ARG A 7 -4.27 6.96 -10.00
N PRO A 8 -4.95 7.19 -11.14
CA PRO A 8 -5.73 6.14 -11.80
C PRO A 8 -4.83 4.97 -12.22
N ASN A 9 -4.99 3.79 -11.63
CA ASN A 9 -4.14 2.62 -11.91
C ASN A 9 -4.99 1.33 -11.87
N TRP A 10 -4.45 0.23 -12.37
CA TRP A 10 -5.11 -1.08 -12.34
C TRP A 10 -5.25 -1.62 -10.92
N THR A 11 -4.33 -1.27 -10.01
CA THR A 11 -4.45 -1.55 -8.58
C THR A 11 -4.39 -0.24 -7.78
N THR A 12 -5.21 -0.16 -6.74
CA THR A 12 -5.22 1.00 -5.84
C THR A 12 -3.91 1.14 -5.07
N ALA A 13 -3.20 0.04 -4.78
CA ALA A 13 -1.87 0.04 -4.18
C ALA A 13 -0.84 0.80 -5.03
N ALA A 14 -0.77 0.47 -6.33
CA ALA A 14 0.13 1.15 -7.26
C ALA A 14 -0.31 2.60 -7.50
N GLY A 15 -1.62 2.86 -7.56
CA GLY A 15 -2.16 4.22 -7.66
C GLY A 15 -1.80 5.11 -6.46
N ALA A 16 -1.82 4.55 -5.24
CA ALA A 16 -1.44 5.25 -4.02
C ALA A 16 0.07 5.51 -3.98
N LEU A 17 0.88 4.53 -4.39
CA LEU A 17 2.32 4.69 -4.53
C LEU A 17 2.70 5.75 -5.56
N GLU A 18 2.10 5.73 -6.76
CA GLU A 18 2.30 6.78 -7.77
C GLU A 18 1.96 8.17 -7.21
N GLY A 19 0.89 8.27 -6.41
CA GLY A 19 0.48 9.52 -5.75
C GLY A 19 1.52 10.06 -4.79
N VAL A 20 2.04 9.19 -3.90
CA VAL A 20 3.08 9.55 -2.93
C VAL A 20 4.38 9.93 -3.64
N LEU A 21 4.83 9.13 -4.62
CA LEU A 21 6.05 9.42 -5.38
C LEU A 21 5.97 10.77 -6.09
N ALA A 22 4.84 11.07 -6.74
CA ALA A 22 4.63 12.35 -7.42
C ALA A 22 4.66 13.54 -6.43
N ALA A 23 4.10 13.38 -5.23
CA ALA A 23 4.13 14.40 -4.19
C ALA A 23 5.56 14.72 -3.69
N GLU A 24 6.42 13.69 -3.68
CA GLU A 24 7.86 13.78 -3.38
C GLU A 24 8.72 14.23 -4.58
N GLY A 25 8.12 14.48 -5.75
CA GLY A 25 8.82 14.91 -6.95
C GLY A 25 9.51 13.80 -7.75
N LEU A 26 9.18 12.53 -7.46
CA LEU A 26 9.65 11.36 -8.18
C LEU A 26 8.62 10.96 -9.25
N ASP A 27 8.74 11.54 -10.44
CA ASP A 27 7.86 11.27 -11.57
C ASP A 27 8.33 10.06 -12.38
N LEU A 28 8.13 8.87 -11.83
CA LEU A 28 8.39 7.62 -12.54
C LEU A 28 7.23 7.29 -13.47
N PRO A 29 7.49 6.83 -14.71
CA PRO A 29 6.41 6.39 -15.57
C PRO A 29 5.72 5.15 -14.96
N ARG A 30 4.40 5.06 -15.13
CA ARG A 30 3.58 3.95 -14.59
C ARG A 30 4.17 2.56 -14.78
N HIS A 31 4.68 2.26 -15.97
CA HIS A 31 5.24 0.95 -16.25
C HIS A 31 6.47 0.64 -15.38
N ALA A 32 7.26 1.66 -15.02
CA ALA A 32 8.38 1.51 -14.10
C ALA A 32 7.87 1.28 -12.68
N VAL A 33 6.88 2.05 -12.20
CA VAL A 33 6.27 1.81 -10.88
C VAL A 33 5.70 0.40 -10.80
N MET A 34 4.92 -0.02 -11.78
CA MET A 34 4.30 -1.34 -11.83
C MET A 34 5.34 -2.48 -11.92
N GLY A 35 6.37 -2.31 -12.77
CA GLY A 35 7.40 -3.31 -12.98
C GLY A 35 8.36 -3.46 -11.80
N LEU A 36 8.90 -2.35 -11.28
CA LEU A 36 9.89 -2.36 -10.19
C LEU A 36 9.33 -2.96 -8.90
N THR A 37 8.06 -2.66 -8.61
CA THR A 37 7.39 -3.07 -7.37
C THR A 37 6.74 -4.45 -7.47
N GLY A 38 6.70 -5.03 -8.66
CA GLY A 38 6.07 -6.33 -8.91
C GLY A 38 4.55 -6.31 -9.06
N HIS A 39 3.94 -5.12 -9.06
CA HIS A 39 2.50 -4.98 -9.36
C HIS A 39 2.14 -5.43 -10.78
N ALA A 40 3.07 -5.34 -11.74
CA ALA A 40 2.89 -5.86 -13.10
C ALA A 40 2.97 -7.40 -13.19
N TRP A 41 3.61 -8.06 -12.21
CA TRP A 41 3.97 -9.48 -12.30
C TRP A 41 3.03 -10.39 -11.53
N HIS A 42 2.04 -9.84 -10.81
CA HIS A 42 0.92 -10.63 -10.30
C HIS A 42 0.03 -11.05 -11.47
N LEU A 43 0.51 -12.06 -12.21
CA LEU A 43 -0.14 -12.67 -13.34
C LEU A 43 -0.97 -13.85 -12.82
N CYS A 44 -2.28 -13.75 -12.91
CA CYS A 44 -3.18 -14.85 -12.56
C CYS A 44 -3.10 -15.97 -13.62
N VAL A 45 -2.19 -16.96 -13.50
CA VAL A 45 -2.18 -18.11 -14.43
C VAL A 45 -1.76 -19.45 -13.79
N ALA A 46 -2.76 -20.32 -13.58
CA ALA A 46 -2.84 -21.81 -13.52
C ALA A 46 -1.92 -22.63 -12.56
N SER A 47 -2.40 -23.37 -11.53
CA SER A 47 -3.14 -24.67 -11.44
C SER A 47 -2.33 -25.95 -11.35
N GLU A 48 -2.55 -26.70 -10.26
CA GLU A 48 -2.00 -28.04 -10.04
C GLU A 48 -3.01 -28.93 -9.28
N GLY A 49 -3.04 -30.24 -9.56
CA GLY A 49 -3.77 -31.21 -8.73
C GLY A 49 -5.30 -31.12 -8.72
N GLY A 50 -5.92 -30.40 -9.67
CA GLY A 50 -7.37 -30.23 -9.77
C GLY A 50 -7.93 -28.98 -9.06
N ILE A 51 -7.06 -28.05 -8.64
CA ILE A 51 -7.46 -26.74 -8.11
C ILE A 51 -6.84 -25.64 -8.96
N THR A 52 -7.69 -24.76 -9.48
CA THR A 52 -7.35 -23.68 -10.39
C THR A 52 -8.01 -22.39 -9.95
N ALA A 53 -7.16 -21.35 -9.85
CA ALA A 53 -7.50 -19.94 -9.75
C ALA A 53 -8.19 -19.52 -8.45
N LEU A 54 -7.59 -18.53 -7.79
CA LEU A 54 -8.41 -17.48 -7.20
C LEU A 54 -8.13 -16.19 -7.98
N PRO A 55 -9.16 -15.40 -8.32
CA PRO A 55 -9.05 -13.97 -8.45
C PRO A 55 -8.84 -13.42 -7.04
N SER A 56 -7.78 -13.87 -6.36
CA SER A 56 -7.49 -13.32 -5.05
C SER A 56 -7.27 -11.83 -5.31
N GLY A 57 -8.09 -11.02 -4.64
CA GLY A 57 -8.36 -9.66 -5.08
C GLY A 57 -7.07 -8.85 -5.15
N PRO A 58 -7.13 -7.57 -5.56
CA PRO A 58 -5.98 -6.66 -5.54
C PRO A 58 -5.23 -6.55 -4.18
N HIS A 59 -5.69 -7.26 -3.15
CA HIS A 59 -5.13 -7.41 -1.82
C HIS A 59 -4.27 -8.68 -1.59
N ASP A 60 -4.15 -9.65 -2.51
CA ASP A 60 -3.33 -10.86 -2.28
C ASP A 60 -1.85 -10.69 -2.67
N LEU A 61 -1.29 -9.56 -2.25
CA LEU A 61 0.13 -9.27 -2.37
C LEU A 61 0.89 -9.91 -1.20
N ASP A 62 2.22 -10.06 -1.30
CA ASP A 62 3.09 -10.15 -0.12
C ASP A 62 3.42 -8.74 0.38
N TRP A 63 2.71 -8.28 1.42
CA TRP A 63 2.77 -6.89 1.86
C TRP A 63 4.02 -6.65 2.70
N GLY A 64 4.60 -7.71 3.28
CA GLY A 64 5.90 -7.65 3.92
C GLY A 64 6.99 -7.34 2.92
N ALA A 65 7.00 -8.06 1.79
CA ALA A 65 7.95 -7.83 0.71
C ALA A 65 7.79 -6.47 0.01
N MET A 66 6.62 -5.80 0.14
CA MET A 66 6.40 -4.49 -0.49
C MET A 66 7.35 -3.40 0.01
N VAL A 67 7.88 -3.49 1.24
CA VAL A 67 8.86 -2.49 1.73
C VAL A 67 10.09 -2.44 0.84
N GLU A 68 10.70 -3.60 0.57
CA GLU A 68 11.89 -3.71 -0.27
C GLU A 68 11.57 -3.44 -1.74
N ARG A 69 10.39 -3.87 -2.21
CA ARG A 69 9.97 -3.65 -3.59
C ARG A 69 9.66 -2.18 -3.87
N TYR A 70 9.07 -1.45 -2.92
CA TYR A 70 8.87 -0.01 -3.01
C TYR A 70 10.18 0.76 -2.89
N ALA A 71 11.17 0.24 -2.18
CA ALA A 71 12.49 0.86 -2.11
C ALA A 71 13.17 1.07 -3.48
N ARG A 72 12.78 0.26 -4.48
CA ARG A 72 13.26 0.35 -5.87
C ARG A 72 12.78 1.60 -6.62
N THR A 73 11.81 2.34 -6.09
CA THR A 73 11.26 3.55 -6.74
C THR A 73 11.93 4.84 -6.30
N GLY A 74 12.98 4.78 -5.48
CA GLY A 74 13.73 5.95 -5.03
C GLY A 74 13.25 6.55 -3.70
N LEU A 75 12.35 5.89 -2.98
CA LEU A 75 12.03 6.18 -1.58
C LEU A 75 12.27 4.95 -0.71
N ALA A 76 12.85 5.11 0.47
CA ALA A 76 12.82 4.10 1.51
C ALA A 76 11.44 4.07 2.18
N TRP A 77 11.04 2.92 2.70
CA TRP A 77 9.72 2.71 3.29
C TRP A 77 9.81 1.99 4.64
N GLU A 78 8.85 2.28 5.51
CA GLU A 78 8.54 1.44 6.67
C GLU A 78 7.10 0.94 6.60
N ARG A 79 6.81 -0.12 7.34
CA ARG A 79 5.51 -0.77 7.36
C ARG A 79 5.05 -1.09 8.77
N PHE A 80 3.77 -0.81 9.04
CA PHE A 80 3.02 -1.40 10.13
C PHE A 80 2.05 -2.44 9.57
N GLY A 81 2.31 -3.72 9.85
CA GLY A 81 1.50 -4.84 9.35
C GLY A 81 1.10 -5.80 10.46
N ARG A 82 -0.20 -6.06 10.63
CA ARG A 82 -0.74 -7.00 11.62
C ARG A 82 -2.02 -7.66 11.10
N ARG A 83 -2.15 -8.96 11.34
CA ARG A 83 -3.42 -9.69 11.22
C ARG A 83 -3.90 -10.11 12.60
N ALA A 84 -5.09 -9.70 12.97
CA ALA A 84 -5.65 -9.95 14.29
C ALA A 84 -7.18 -10.10 14.24
N ARG A 85 -7.76 -10.71 15.27
CA ARG A 85 -9.21 -10.88 15.43
C ARG A 85 -9.58 -10.75 16.90
N GLY A 86 -10.85 -10.43 17.17
CA GLY A 86 -11.36 -10.32 18.53
C GLY A 86 -10.58 -9.27 19.35
N PRO A 87 -10.34 -9.49 20.66
CA PRO A 87 -9.66 -8.51 21.51
C PRO A 87 -8.26 -8.09 21.04
N GLN A 88 -7.54 -8.98 20.35
CA GLN A 88 -6.22 -8.66 19.79
C GLN A 88 -6.30 -7.65 18.64
N LEU A 89 -7.45 -7.57 17.98
CA LEU A 89 -7.66 -6.60 16.90
C LEU A 89 -7.67 -5.18 17.44
N GLU A 90 -8.38 -4.93 18.55
CA GLU A 90 -8.42 -3.59 19.17
C GLU A 90 -7.04 -3.14 19.62
N LEU A 91 -6.25 -4.02 20.25
CA LEU A 91 -4.87 -3.70 20.63
C LEU A 91 -3.98 -3.40 19.41
N ALA A 92 -4.13 -4.17 18.33
CA ALA A 92 -3.37 -3.94 17.10
C ALA A 92 -3.77 -2.63 16.42
N LYS A 93 -5.07 -2.31 16.45
CA LYS A 93 -5.65 -1.08 15.91
C LYS A 93 -5.19 0.15 16.68
N ASP A 94 -5.21 0.11 18.01
CA ASP A 94 -4.69 1.19 18.84
C ASP A 94 -3.22 1.48 18.55
N ALA A 95 -2.41 0.41 18.46
CA ALA A 95 -0.99 0.53 18.10
C ALA A 95 -0.80 1.09 16.68
N ALA A 96 -1.64 0.70 15.73
CA ALA A 96 -1.60 1.19 14.35
C ALA A 96 -1.99 2.67 14.24
N ILE A 97 -3.02 3.09 14.96
CA ILE A 97 -3.45 4.50 15.02
C ILE A 97 -2.34 5.34 15.65
N ALA A 98 -1.74 4.88 16.76
CA ALA A 98 -0.61 5.59 17.37
C ALA A 98 0.58 5.71 16.40
N TRP A 99 0.93 4.61 15.72
CA TRP A 99 1.98 4.60 14.71
C TRP A 99 1.68 5.58 13.57
N ALA A 100 0.44 5.55 13.03
CA ALA A 100 0.01 6.42 11.94
C ALA A 100 0.07 7.90 12.34
N ARG A 101 -0.43 8.24 13.53
CA ARG A 101 -0.46 9.62 14.03
C ARG A 101 0.94 10.20 14.15
N GLU A 102 1.91 9.44 14.68
CA GLU A 102 3.30 9.90 14.78
C GLU A 102 3.87 10.34 13.42
N ARG A 103 3.60 9.59 12.34
CA ARG A 103 4.06 9.92 10.98
C ARG A 103 3.28 11.10 10.39
N LEU A 104 1.96 11.09 10.54
CA LEU A 104 1.10 12.16 10.02
C LEU A 104 1.39 13.50 10.70
N ASP A 105 1.67 13.50 12.01
CA ASP A 105 2.11 14.68 12.76
C ASP A 105 3.48 15.19 12.28
N ALA A 106 4.33 14.30 11.77
CA ALA A 106 5.59 14.65 11.11
C ALA A 106 5.43 15.10 9.64
N GLY A 107 4.20 15.17 9.12
CA GLY A 107 3.89 15.55 7.74
C GLY A 107 4.13 14.44 6.71
N VAL A 108 4.28 13.20 7.17
CA VAL A 108 4.51 12.03 6.31
C VAL A 108 3.17 11.36 5.97
N PRO A 109 2.77 11.31 4.68
CA PRO A 109 1.54 10.61 4.29
C PRO A 109 1.69 9.10 4.37
N LEU A 110 0.58 8.38 4.43
CA LEU A 110 0.58 6.92 4.50
C LEU A 110 -0.14 6.32 3.29
N ILE A 111 0.22 5.09 2.95
CA ILE A 111 -0.61 4.21 2.14
C ILE A 111 -1.24 3.19 3.08
N GLY A 112 -2.57 3.08 3.09
CA GLY A 112 -3.27 2.18 4.00
C GLY A 112 -4.34 1.35 3.30
N PHE A 113 -4.58 0.15 3.81
CA PHE A 113 -5.58 -0.78 3.29
C PHE A 113 -6.85 -0.81 4.15
N ASP A 114 -7.97 -1.15 3.51
CA ASP A 114 -9.29 -1.40 4.13
C ASP A 114 -9.94 -0.15 4.74
N LEU A 115 -9.52 1.05 4.35
CA LEU A 115 -9.92 2.30 5.00
C LEU A 115 -11.37 2.73 4.68
N GLN A 116 -11.89 2.36 3.51
CA GLN A 116 -13.27 2.66 3.10
C GLN A 116 -13.91 1.50 2.35
N VAL A 117 -13.11 0.83 1.53
CA VAL A 117 -13.40 -0.44 0.86
C VAL A 117 -12.16 -1.32 0.99
N HIS A 118 -12.25 -2.61 0.63
CA HIS A 118 -11.14 -3.58 0.69
C HIS A 118 -10.06 -3.32 -0.39
N GLU A 119 -9.57 -2.08 -0.45
CA GLU A 119 -8.59 -1.52 -1.37
C GLU A 119 -7.63 -0.61 -0.60
N PHE A 120 -6.58 -0.13 -1.28
CA PHE A 120 -5.65 0.85 -0.74
C PHE A 120 -6.12 2.29 -0.96
N ALA A 121 -5.77 3.17 -0.03
CA ALA A 121 -5.97 4.61 -0.09
C ALA A 121 -4.72 5.34 0.41
N ILE A 122 -4.62 6.62 0.07
CA ILE A 122 -3.63 7.52 0.67
C ILE A 122 -4.25 8.13 1.93
N VAL A 123 -3.55 8.06 3.06
CA VAL A 123 -3.91 8.77 4.30
C VAL A 123 -3.12 10.07 4.35
N THR A 124 -3.83 11.19 4.36
CA THR A 124 -3.24 12.53 4.32
C THR A 124 -3.25 13.21 5.68
N GLY A 125 -4.00 12.67 6.64
CA GLY A 125 -4.13 13.20 7.99
C GLY A 125 -5.11 12.39 8.82
N TYR A 126 -5.48 12.92 9.97
CA TYR A 126 -6.50 12.35 10.84
C TYR A 126 -7.30 13.46 11.53
N ASP A 127 -8.51 13.12 11.96
CA ASP A 127 -9.36 13.97 12.79
C ASP A 127 -9.59 13.27 14.13
N ALA A 128 -8.94 13.77 15.19
CA ALA A 128 -9.07 13.20 16.53
C ALA A 128 -10.45 13.43 17.15
N GLY A 129 -11.16 14.49 16.75
CA GLY A 129 -12.51 14.79 17.26
C GLY A 129 -13.58 13.91 16.61
N ARG A 130 -13.37 13.51 15.36
CA ARG A 130 -14.23 12.57 14.62
C ARG A 130 -13.76 11.12 14.67
N GLU A 131 -12.61 10.86 15.30
CA GLU A 131 -11.98 9.54 15.44
C GLU A 131 -11.83 8.81 14.09
N GLY A 132 -11.05 9.39 13.17
CA GLY A 132 -10.81 8.76 11.87
C GLY A 132 -9.67 9.36 11.06
N PHE A 133 -9.39 8.71 9.95
CA PHE A 133 -8.38 9.14 8.97
C PHE A 133 -9.00 10.04 7.88
N LEU A 134 -8.23 11.02 7.41
CA LEU A 134 -8.49 11.75 6.18
C LEU A 134 -7.83 10.97 5.05
N VAL A 135 -8.62 10.60 4.04
CA VAL A 135 -8.17 9.65 3.01
C VAL A 135 -8.53 10.11 1.61
N GLU A 136 -7.69 9.71 0.65
CA GLU A 136 -8.00 9.74 -0.76
C GLU A 136 -7.96 8.32 -1.34
N SER A 137 -9.12 7.85 -1.80
CA SER A 137 -9.34 6.51 -2.31
C SER A 137 -10.10 6.54 -3.63
N ALA A 138 -10.22 5.39 -4.29
CA ALA A 138 -10.96 5.24 -5.54
C ALA A 138 -12.46 5.60 -5.40
N VAL A 139 -12.98 5.61 -4.16
CA VAL A 139 -14.39 5.87 -3.85
C VAL A 139 -14.60 7.18 -3.09
N SER A 140 -13.57 8.00 -2.89
CA SER A 140 -13.69 9.26 -2.14
C SER A 140 -14.64 10.27 -2.79
N GLY A 141 -14.85 10.20 -4.11
CA GLY A 141 -15.86 11.01 -4.81
C GLY A 141 -17.30 10.67 -4.41
N GLU A 142 -17.56 9.44 -3.98
CA GLU A 142 -18.89 8.94 -3.60
C GLU A 142 -19.09 8.91 -2.08
N LEU A 143 -18.07 8.47 -1.34
CA LEU A 143 -18.12 8.26 0.11
C LEU A 143 -17.49 9.40 0.92
N GLY A 144 -16.88 10.38 0.25
CA GLY A 144 -16.09 11.43 0.89
C GLY A 144 -14.68 10.96 1.28
N GLY A 145 -13.84 11.89 1.74
CA GLY A 145 -12.44 11.64 2.10
C GLY A 145 -12.21 11.29 3.57
N PHE A 146 -13.10 10.50 4.19
CA PHE A 146 -13.00 10.16 5.62
C PHE A 146 -13.22 8.67 5.87
N ALA A 147 -12.37 8.10 6.72
CA ALA A 147 -12.40 6.71 7.16
C ALA A 147 -12.52 6.66 8.69
N PRO A 148 -13.71 6.34 9.25
CA PRO A 148 -13.89 6.22 10.70
C PRO A 148 -13.05 5.08 11.27
N TRP A 149 -12.39 5.30 12.41
CA TRP A 149 -11.67 4.22 13.08
C TRP A 149 -12.62 3.10 13.52
N SER A 150 -13.87 3.39 13.89
CA SER A 150 -14.85 2.35 14.26
C SER A 150 -15.04 1.27 13.20
N ASP A 151 -14.89 1.63 11.93
CA ASP A 151 -15.18 0.77 10.78
C ASP A 151 -13.91 0.09 10.25
N TRP A 152 -12.74 0.49 10.77
CA TRP A 152 -11.43 0.04 10.33
C TRP A 152 -10.65 -0.71 11.44
N PRO A 153 -9.95 -1.82 11.12
CA PRO A 153 -10.07 -2.60 9.89
C PRO A 153 -11.27 -3.57 9.96
N SER A 154 -12.01 -3.73 8.87
CA SER A 154 -13.17 -4.61 8.79
C SER A 154 -12.77 -6.08 8.57
N LEU A 155 -11.63 -6.33 7.92
CA LEU A 155 -11.13 -7.68 7.62
C LEU A 155 -10.19 -8.25 8.69
N GLY A 156 -9.87 -7.48 9.73
CA GLY A 156 -8.86 -7.84 10.73
C GLY A 156 -7.43 -7.84 10.18
N ILE A 157 -7.19 -7.12 9.07
CA ILE A 157 -5.89 -6.93 8.43
C ILE A 157 -5.57 -5.45 8.52
N ILE A 158 -4.46 -5.10 9.17
CA ILE A 158 -3.97 -3.73 9.33
C ILE A 158 -2.66 -3.61 8.61
N GLU A 159 -2.62 -2.71 7.63
CA GLU A 159 -1.47 -2.57 6.77
C GLU A 159 -1.33 -1.12 6.35
N LEU A 160 -0.22 -0.53 6.80
CA LEU A 160 0.13 0.87 6.59
C LEU A 160 1.59 0.94 6.15
N PHE A 161 1.87 1.80 5.17
CA PHE A 161 3.21 2.10 4.68
C PHE A 161 3.46 3.59 4.78
N ALA A 162 4.67 3.97 5.21
CA ALA A 162 5.11 5.35 5.24
C ALA A 162 6.45 5.48 4.50
N PRO A 163 6.63 6.52 3.65
CA PRO A 163 7.94 6.83 3.10
C PRO A 163 8.85 7.39 4.22
N LEU A 164 10.10 6.94 4.24
CA LEU A 164 11.12 7.40 5.20
C LEU A 164 12.03 8.50 4.63
N GLY A 165 11.96 8.75 3.33
CA GLY A 165 12.82 9.66 2.59
C GLY A 165 13.47 8.98 1.37
N PRO A 166 14.40 9.66 0.68
CA PRO A 166 15.04 9.13 -0.52
C PRO A 166 15.76 7.80 -0.26
N SER A 167 15.60 6.85 -1.20
CA SER A 167 16.51 5.73 -1.38
C SER A 167 17.35 5.98 -2.63
N ASP A 168 18.57 5.43 -2.66
CA ASP A 168 19.46 5.46 -3.83
C ASP A 168 19.67 4.03 -4.33
N PRO A 169 18.65 3.40 -4.94
CA PRO A 169 18.79 2.04 -5.43
C PRO A 169 19.70 2.05 -6.67
N ASP A 170 20.65 1.12 -6.74
CA ASP A 170 21.39 0.90 -7.97
C ASP A 170 20.40 0.48 -9.09
N PRO A 171 20.40 1.17 -10.25
CA PRO A 171 19.43 0.89 -11.31
C PRO A 171 19.47 -0.54 -11.85
N GLU A 172 20.66 -1.14 -11.94
CA GLU A 172 20.83 -2.51 -12.41
C GLU A 172 20.28 -3.49 -11.37
N GLU A 173 20.65 -3.31 -10.10
CA GLU A 173 20.13 -4.13 -8.99
C GLU A 173 18.61 -4.01 -8.86
N ALA A 174 18.04 -2.81 -9.02
CA ALA A 174 16.60 -2.60 -8.95
C ALA A 174 15.84 -3.35 -10.05
N VAL A 175 16.35 -3.31 -11.29
CA VAL A 175 15.75 -4.03 -12.43
C VAL A 175 15.92 -5.53 -12.29
N VAL A 176 17.12 -5.99 -11.92
CA VAL A 176 17.39 -7.42 -11.68
C VAL A 176 16.49 -7.96 -10.57
N GLY A 177 16.38 -7.23 -9.45
CA GLY A 177 15.50 -7.58 -8.34
C GLY A 177 14.02 -7.62 -8.75
N ALA A 178 13.57 -6.70 -9.61
CA ALA A 178 12.22 -6.73 -10.15
C ALA A 178 11.94 -7.95 -11.03
N LEU A 179 12.90 -8.34 -11.88
CA LEU A 179 12.79 -9.54 -12.70
C LEU A 179 12.87 -10.83 -11.87
N GLN A 180 13.68 -10.86 -10.82
CA GLN A 180 13.71 -11.96 -9.85
C GLN A 180 12.35 -12.11 -9.16
N THR A 181 11.74 -11.00 -8.70
CA THR A 181 10.37 -11.00 -8.17
C THR A 181 9.36 -11.57 -9.17
N ALA A 182 9.50 -11.27 -10.47
CA ALA A 182 8.62 -11.84 -11.48
C ALA A 182 8.77 -13.37 -11.60
N VAL A 183 10.01 -13.88 -11.54
CA VAL A 183 10.29 -15.33 -11.58
C VAL A 183 9.77 -16.05 -10.33
N GLU A 184 9.92 -15.44 -9.15
CA GLU A 184 9.40 -15.96 -7.88
C GLU A 184 7.88 -16.08 -7.90
N LEU A 185 7.17 -15.01 -8.27
CA LEU A 185 5.71 -15.00 -8.38
C LEU A 185 5.21 -16.04 -9.39
N TRP A 186 5.90 -16.18 -10.53
CA TRP A 186 5.57 -17.20 -11.52
C TRP A 186 5.74 -18.63 -10.99
N SER A 187 6.67 -18.84 -10.06
CA SER A 187 6.97 -20.16 -9.48
C SER A 187 6.06 -20.54 -8.31
N GLY A 188 5.07 -19.70 -7.98
CA GLY A 188 4.17 -19.92 -6.84
C GLY A 188 4.78 -19.56 -5.49
N GLY A 189 5.72 -18.61 -5.48
CA GLY A 189 6.34 -18.06 -4.27
C GLY A 189 5.35 -17.44 -3.28
#